data_AF-A0A6P0LL00-F1
#
_entry.id   AF-A0A6P0LL00-F1
#
_cell.length_a   1.000
_cell.length_b   1.000
_cell.length_c   1.000
_cell.angle_alpha   90.00
_cell.angle_beta   90.00
_cell.angle_gamma   90.00
#
_symmetry.space_group_name_H-M   'P 1'
#
loop_
_entity.id
_entity.type
_entity.pdbx_description
1 polymer ?
#
loop_
_entity_poly.entity_id
_entity_poly.type
_entity_poly.pdbx_seq_one_letter_code
_entity_poly.pdbx_strand_id
1 'polypeptide(L)' 'MSQLNSLKLLLISTPVGPLGSGLGGGVELTVRNIATELINRGHRITILATKGSTAWGMPLVEIDGVLETSIQTQTR' A
#
# COMPACT_ATOMS: atom_id res chain seq x y z
N MET A 1 -7.15 9.07 27.46
CA MET A 1 -8.30 8.46 26.74
C MET A 1 -7.85 7.13 26.21
N SER A 2 -8.54 6.05 26.58
CA SER A 2 -8.10 4.68 26.33
C SER A 2 -8.07 4.35 24.83
N GLN A 3 -6.97 3.75 24.38
CA GLN A 3 -6.71 3.18 23.04
C GLN A 3 -7.61 1.97 22.70
N LEU A 4 -8.87 1.94 23.14
CA LEU A 4 -9.69 0.71 23.16
C LEU A 4 -9.95 0.07 21.78
N ASN A 5 -9.67 0.76 20.67
CA ASN A 5 -9.85 0.25 19.31
C ASN A 5 -8.59 0.37 18.41
N SER A 6 -7.37 0.47 18.97
CA SER A 6 -6.16 0.47 18.13
C SER A 6 -5.98 -0.90 17.46
N LEU A 7 -5.90 -0.90 16.12
CA LEU A 7 -5.77 -2.12 15.30
C LEU A 7 -4.34 -2.22 14.77
N LYS A 8 -3.90 -3.44 14.48
CA LYS A 8 -2.67 -3.72 13.72
C LYS A 8 -3.10 -4.22 12.35
N LEU A 9 -2.91 -3.40 11.32
CA LEU A 9 -3.40 -3.67 9.96
C LEU A 9 -2.22 -3.83 9.01
N LEU A 10 -2.28 -4.87 8.18
CA LEU A 10 -1.39 -5.07 7.05
C LEU A 10 -2.14 -4.67 5.77
N LEU A 11 -1.64 -3.67 5.07
CA LEU A 11 -2.17 -3.26 3.77
C LEU A 11 -1.31 -3.87 2.68
N ILE A 12 -1.90 -4.71 1.84
CA ILE A 12 -1.21 -5.37 0.73
C ILE A 12 -1.50 -4.58 -0.55
N SER A 13 -0.46 -4.09 -1.21
CA SER A 13 -0.60 -3.30 -2.45
C SER A 13 -0.86 -4.19 -3.67
N THR A 14 -1.24 -3.53 -4.78
CA THR A 14 -1.40 -4.18 -6.09
C THR A 14 -0.08 -4.83 -6.57
N PRO A 15 -0.12 -5.97 -7.26
CA PRO A 15 1.03 -6.58 -7.91
C PRO A 15 1.35 -5.98 -9.29
N VAL A 16 0.64 -4.93 -9.74
CA VAL A 16 0.86 -4.30 -11.07
C VAL A 16 2.21 -3.57 -11.17
N GLY A 17 2.71 -3.04 -10.05
CA GLY A 17 4.00 -2.34 -10.01
C GLY A 17 4.38 -1.91 -8.61
N PRO A 18 5.64 -1.52 -8.38
CA PRO A 18 6.09 -0.98 -7.10
C PRO A 18 5.35 0.32 -6.74
N LEU A 19 5.04 0.52 -5.46
CA LEU A 19 4.48 1.79 -4.99
C LEU A 19 5.47 2.93 -5.25
N GLY A 20 5.00 4.05 -5.79
CA GLY A 20 5.81 5.19 -6.21
C GLY A 20 6.24 5.15 -7.67
N SER A 21 5.98 4.06 -8.39
CA SER A 21 6.26 3.96 -9.84
C SER A 21 5.21 4.67 -10.70
N GLY A 22 3.98 4.83 -10.18
CA GLY A 22 2.83 5.33 -10.93
C GLY A 22 2.07 4.24 -11.72
N LEU A 23 2.60 3.02 -11.80
CA LEU A 23 1.96 1.90 -12.51
C LEU A 23 0.67 1.43 -11.82
N GLY A 24 0.59 1.57 -10.49
CA GLY A 24 -0.62 1.26 -9.73
C GLY A 24 -1.70 2.34 -9.85
N GLY A 25 -1.40 3.47 -10.49
CA GLY A 25 -2.33 4.58 -10.71
C GLY A 25 -2.97 5.08 -9.40
N GLY A 26 -4.29 5.28 -9.43
CA GLY A 26 -5.05 5.79 -8.27
C GLY A 26 -5.02 4.88 -7.03
N VAL A 27 -4.64 3.61 -7.18
CA VAL A 27 -4.50 2.68 -6.04
C VAL A 27 -3.37 3.13 -5.12
N GLU A 28 -2.26 3.63 -5.66
CA GLU A 28 -1.12 4.09 -4.86
C GLU A 28 -1.53 5.25 -3.95
N LEU A 29 -2.25 6.24 -4.51
CA LEU A 29 -2.78 7.36 -3.75
C LEU A 29 -3.79 6.92 -2.69
N THR A 30 -4.63 5.94 -3.04
CA THR A 30 -5.63 5.37 -2.12
C THR A 30 -4.96 4.72 -0.91
N VAL A 31 -3.96 3.85 -1.15
CA VAL A 31 -3.20 3.20 -0.07
C VAL A 31 -2.51 4.24 0.81
N ARG A 32 -1.86 5.24 0.21
CA ARG A 32 -1.21 6.34 0.95
C ARG A 32 -2.20 7.05 1.88
N ASN A 33 -3.33 7.48 1.34
CA ASN A 33 -4.31 8.29 2.07
C ASN A 33 -4.95 7.49 3.21
N ILE A 34 -5.35 6.24 2.94
CA ILE A 34 -5.94 5.35 3.96
C ILE A 34 -4.93 5.06 5.07
N ALA A 35 -3.69 4.71 4.72
CA ALA A 35 -2.65 4.41 5.70
C ALA A 35 -2.35 5.61 6.59
N THR A 36 -2.20 6.81 5.98
CA THR A 36 -1.96 8.06 6.71
C THR A 36 -3.09 8.34 7.71
N GLU A 37 -4.34 8.25 7.26
CA GLU A 37 -5.49 8.58 8.10
C GLU A 37 -5.72 7.55 9.22
N LEU A 38 -5.46 6.26 8.96
CA LEU A 38 -5.52 5.23 10.00
C LEU A 38 -4.43 5.41 11.06
N ILE A 39 -3.22 5.83 10.66
CA ILE A 39 -2.15 6.19 11.60
C ILE A 39 -2.58 7.38 12.46
N ASN A 40 -3.15 8.43 11.85
CA ASN A 40 -3.65 9.61 12.57
C ASN A 40 -4.74 9.25 13.60
N ARG A 41 -5.55 8.22 13.33
CA ARG A 41 -6.56 7.68 14.25
C ARG A 41 -6.00 6.76 15.34
N GLY A 42 -4.69 6.52 15.35
CA GLY A 42 -4.00 5.73 16.37
C GLY A 42 -3.92 4.23 16.06
N HIS A 43 -4.17 3.81 14.80
CA HIS A 43 -3.92 2.43 14.37
C HIS A 43 -2.46 2.23 13.95
N ARG A 44 -1.97 0.99 14.03
CA ARG A 44 -0.63 0.62 13.54
C ARG A 44 -0.77 0.02 12.15
N ILE A 45 -0.09 0.61 11.18
CA ILE A 45 -0.09 0.17 9.79
C ILE A 45 1.26 -0.40 9.40
N THR A 46 1.26 -1.46 8.63
CA THR A 46 2.39 -1.92 7.82
C THR A 46 1.92 -2.09 6.40
N ILE A 47 2.69 -1.62 5.43
CA ILE A 47 2.43 -1.80 4.01
C ILE A 47 3.28 -2.97 3.53
N LEU A 48 2.68 -3.88 2.77
CA LEU A 48 3.38 -4.91 2.02
C LEU A 48 3.24 -4.61 0.54
N ALA A 49 4.37 -4.53 -0.16
CA ALA A 49 4.42 -4.19 -1.58
C ALA A 49 5.58 -4.89 -2.28
N THR A 50 5.65 -4.80 -3.60
CA THR A 50 6.74 -5.40 -4.40
C THR A 50 8.05 -4.65 -4.18
N LYS A 51 9.20 -5.30 -4.41
CA LYS A 51 10.52 -4.65 -4.34
C LYS A 51 10.62 -3.39 -5.19
N GLY A 52 11.35 -2.40 -4.67
CA GLY A 52 11.49 -1.05 -5.22
C GLY A 52 10.36 -0.10 -4.82
N SER A 53 9.50 -0.50 -3.86
CA SER A 53 8.37 0.32 -3.42
C SER A 53 8.80 1.40 -2.45
N THR A 54 8.10 2.53 -2.47
CA THR A 54 8.12 3.51 -1.37
C THR A 54 6.87 3.40 -0.51
N ALA A 55 6.96 3.82 0.75
CA ALA A 55 5.83 3.88 1.69
C ALA A 55 5.66 5.27 2.30
N TRP A 56 6.22 6.31 1.68
CA TRP A 56 6.03 7.72 2.11
C TRP A 56 6.33 7.95 3.60
N GLY A 57 7.33 7.25 4.15
CA GLY A 57 7.71 7.33 5.57
C GLY A 57 6.98 6.38 6.52
N MET A 58 6.09 5.52 6.00
CA MET A 58 5.38 4.49 6.78
C MET A 58 6.14 3.15 6.78
N PRO A 59 5.87 2.24 7.75
CA PRO A 59 6.49 0.91 7.76
C PRO A 59 6.17 0.11 6.50
N LEU A 60 7.22 -0.42 5.86
CA LEU A 60 7.16 -1.15 4.60
C LEU A 60 7.83 -2.51 4.73
N VAL A 61 7.18 -3.54 4.20
CA VAL A 61 7.75 -4.86 3.94
C VAL A 61 7.72 -5.07 2.44
N GLU A 62 8.89 -5.17 1.84
CA GLU A 62 9.01 -5.48 0.42
C GLU A 62 9.04 -7.00 0.22
N ILE A 63 8.35 -7.48 -0.81
CA ILE A 63 8.37 -8.87 -1.23
C ILE A 63 8.79 -9.01 -2.69
N ASP A 64 9.43 -10.13 -2.99
CA ASP A 64 9.69 -10.57 -4.36
C ASP A 64 8.39 -11.07 -5.02
N GLY A 65 8.31 -10.98 -6.34
CA GLY A 65 7.16 -11.44 -7.12
C GLY A 65 7.27 -11.09 -8.60
N VAL A 66 6.37 -11.65 -9.41
CA VAL A 66 6.20 -11.29 -10.82
C VAL A 66 5.11 -10.22 -10.91
N LEU A 67 5.36 -9.14 -11.66
CA LEU A 67 4.37 -8.11 -11.86
C LEU A 67 3.22 -8.61 -12.74
N GLU A 68 2.00 -8.31 -12.32
CA GLU A 68 0.81 -8.59 -13.09
C GLU A 68 0.60 -7.50 -14.15
N THR A 69 0.16 -7.90 -15.34
CA THR A 69 -0.17 -6.92 -16.39
C THR A 69 -1.47 -6.22 -16.04
N SER A 70 -1.47 -4.88 -16.08
CA SER A 70 -2.69 -4.10 -15.81
C SER A 70 -3.80 -4.46 -16.78
N ILE A 71 -4.99 -4.78 -16.24
CA ILE A 71 -6.18 -5.03 -17.06
C ILE A 71 -6.56 -3.82 -17.94
N GLN A 72 -6.20 -2.60 -17.52
CA GLN A 72 -6.45 -1.38 -18.29
C GLN A 72 -5.63 -1.31 -19.59
N THR A 73 -4.52 -2.06 -19.65
CA THR A 73 -3.66 -2.15 -20.83
C THR A 73 -3.97 -3.36 -21.71
N GLN A 74 -4.83 -4.27 -21.25
CA GLN A 74 -5.21 -5.46 -22.02
C GLN A 74 -6.34 -5.14 -22.99
N THR A 75 -6.22 -5.66 -24.21
CA THR A 75 -7.30 -5.59 -25.21
C THR A 75 -8.31 -6.69 -24.93
N ARG A 76 -9.60 -6.42 -25.14
CA ARG A 76 -10.71 -7.35 -24.87
C ARG A 76 -10.71 -8.56 -25.81
#